data_AF-A0A0T7FRN0-F1
#
_entry.id   AF-A0A0T7FRN0-F1
#
_cell.length_a   1.000
_cell.length_b   1.000
_cell.length_c   1.000
_cell.angle_alpha   90.00
_cell.angle_beta   90.00
_cell.angle_gamma   90.00
#
_symmetry.space_group_name_H-M   'P 1'
#
loop_
_entity.id
_entity.type
_entity.pdbx_description
1 polymer ?
#
loop_
_entity_poly.entity_id
_entity_poly.type
_entity_poly.pdbx_seq_one_letter_code
_entity_poly.pdbx_strand_id
1 'polypeptide(L)'
;MTAEFGPYIQMRKLAQQMAIQFQKDPDIDLMPLLAHFMDEVEVNVASDRFDHSGFMEKIRAPLTLDAEVTLDQRRKEFLKAVADALQERIESEADTATVPAS
;
A
#
# COMPACT_ATOMS: atom_id res chain seq x y z
N MET A 1 15.79 -21.45 5.41
CA MET A 1 15.01 -20.50 4.59
C MET A 1 13.84 -20.10 5.44
N THR A 2 13.90 -18.93 6.09
CA THR A 2 12.93 -18.57 7.13
C THR A 2 11.64 -18.08 6.48
N ALA A 3 10.55 -18.79 6.76
CA ALA A 3 9.19 -18.42 6.40
C ALA A 3 8.67 -17.25 7.29
N GLU A 4 9.48 -16.23 7.56
CA GLU A 4 9.29 -15.46 8.81
C GLU A 4 8.40 -14.22 8.73
N PHE A 5 8.11 -13.63 7.56
CA PHE A 5 7.16 -12.52 7.48
C PHE A 5 6.44 -12.51 6.11
N GLY A 6 5.11 -12.63 6.12
CA GLY A 6 4.31 -12.69 4.89
C GLY A 6 4.44 -11.42 4.01
N PRO A 7 4.09 -11.49 2.71
CA PRO A 7 4.24 -10.39 1.75
C PRO A 7 3.75 -9.03 2.27
N TYR A 8 2.61 -9.00 2.98
CA TYR A 8 2.04 -7.76 3.52
C TYR A 8 2.95 -7.05 4.53
N ILE A 9 3.77 -7.79 5.28
CA ILE A 9 4.73 -7.19 6.24
C ILE A 9 5.86 -6.49 5.49
N GLN A 10 6.30 -7.06 4.36
CA GLN A 10 7.34 -6.45 3.51
C GLN A 10 6.81 -5.16 2.88
N MET A 11 5.60 -5.19 2.34
CA MET A 11 4.96 -4.00 1.77
C MET A 11 4.74 -2.90 2.80
N ARG A 12 4.33 -3.24 4.03
CA ARG A 12 4.24 -2.24 5.11
C ARG A 12 5.57 -1.57 5.42
N LYS A 13 6.65 -2.36 5.50
CA LYS A 13 8.00 -1.80 5.74
C LYS A 13 8.42 -0.89 4.60
N LEU A 14 8.16 -1.28 3.36
CA LEU A 14 8.44 -0.46 2.18
C LEU A 14 7.70 0.88 2.23
N ALA A 15 6.38 0.88 2.47
CA ALA A 15 5.60 2.11 2.61
C ALA A 15 6.15 3.03 3.70
N GLN A 16 6.51 2.47 4.87
CA GLN A 16 7.09 3.25 5.96
C GLN A 16 8.46 3.84 5.60
N GLN A 17 9.31 3.10 4.89
CA GLN A 17 10.61 3.60 4.41
C GLN A 17 10.44 4.73 3.40
N MET A 18 9.53 4.58 2.44
CA MET A 18 9.21 5.60 1.45
C MET A 18 8.61 6.85 2.10
N ALA A 19 7.74 6.68 3.10
CA ALA A 19 7.21 7.80 3.87
C ALA A 19 8.30 8.60 4.60
N ILE A 20 9.30 7.91 5.16
CA ILE A 20 10.48 8.54 5.79
C ILE A 20 11.33 9.26 4.73
N GLN A 21 11.47 8.69 3.54
CA GLN A 21 12.22 9.32 2.44
C GLN A 21 11.52 10.60 1.97
N PHE A 22 10.22 10.53 1.69
CA PHE A 22 9.39 11.66 1.30
C PHE A 22 9.36 12.78 2.34
N GLN A 23 9.35 12.40 3.63
CA GLN A 23 9.47 13.36 4.73
C GLN A 23 10.80 14.12 4.70
N LYS A 24 11.91 13.41 4.47
CA LYS A 24 13.27 13.98 4.56
C LYS A 24 13.65 14.83 3.36
N ASP A 25 13.12 14.50 2.19
CA ASP A 25 13.47 15.15 0.94
C ASP A 25 12.25 15.87 0.35
N PRO A 26 12.22 17.22 0.41
CA PRO A 26 11.12 18.02 -0.10
C PRO A 26 11.06 18.02 -1.64
N ASP A 27 12.15 17.67 -2.33
CA ASP A 27 12.23 17.65 -3.79
C ASP A 27 11.63 16.36 -4.38
N ILE A 28 11.32 15.37 -3.54
CA ILE A 28 10.58 14.19 -3.96
C ILE A 28 9.10 14.55 -4.11
N ASP A 29 8.58 14.30 -5.32
CA ASP A 29 7.16 14.37 -5.62
C ASP A 29 6.40 13.16 -5.07
N LEU A 30 5.19 13.41 -4.58
CA LEU A 30 4.32 12.38 -4.03
C LEU A 30 3.92 11.34 -5.07
N MET A 31 3.53 11.80 -6.27
CA MET A 31 2.90 10.95 -7.28
C MET A 31 3.82 9.84 -7.81
N PRO A 32 5.08 10.09 -8.20
CA PRO A 32 5.99 9.04 -8.64
C PRO A 32 6.29 8.02 -7.53
N LEU A 33 6.38 8.50 -6.29
CA LEU A 33 6.66 7.64 -5.14
C LEU A 33 5.45 6.74 -4.82
N LEU A 34 4.24 7.29 -4.87
CA LEU A 34 3.00 6.51 -4.73
C LEU A 34 2.86 5.46 -5.85
N ALA A 35 3.11 5.86 -7.10
CA ALA A 35 3.04 4.95 -8.24
C ALA A 35 4.00 3.77 -8.07
N HIS A 36 5.25 4.05 -7.69
CA HIS A 36 6.24 3.00 -7.42
C HIS A 36 5.76 2.03 -6.34
N PHE A 37 5.17 2.53 -5.25
CA PHE A 37 4.64 1.66 -4.20
C PHE A 37 3.53 0.75 -4.73
N MET A 38 2.58 1.31 -5.50
CA MET A 38 1.47 0.54 -6.06
C MET A 38 1.93 -0.49 -7.09
N ASP A 39 2.97 -0.20 -7.89
CA ASP A 39 3.55 -1.18 -8.81
C ASP A 39 4.07 -2.44 -8.05
N GLU A 40 4.73 -2.23 -6.92
CA GLU A 40 5.21 -3.34 -6.07
C GLU A 40 4.06 -4.14 -5.43
N VAL A 41 2.94 -3.47 -5.11
CA VAL A 41 1.71 -4.15 -4.65
C VAL A 41 1.16 -5.05 -5.75
N GLU A 42 1.08 -4.57 -6.99
CA GLU A 42 0.55 -5.35 -8.11
C GLU A 42 1.44 -6.54 -8.46
N VAL A 43 2.76 -6.45 -8.30
CA VAL A 43 3.66 -7.61 -8.43
C VAL A 43 3.30 -8.72 -7.43
N ASN A 44 2.99 -8.35 -6.19
CA ASN A 44 2.57 -9.32 -5.17
C ASN A 44 1.20 -9.90 -5.47
N VAL A 45 0.22 -9.06 -5.84
CA VAL A 45 -1.13 -9.48 -6.23
C VAL A 45 -1.07 -10.46 -7.41
N ALA A 46 -0.28 -10.17 -8.45
CA ALA A 46 -0.12 -11.06 -9.60
C ALA A 46 0.55 -12.40 -9.25
N SER A 47 1.37 -12.43 -8.19
CA SER A 47 2.11 -13.61 -7.75
C SER A 47 1.33 -14.52 -6.80
N ASP A 48 0.38 -13.98 -6.04
CA ASP A 48 -0.41 -14.71 -5.05
C ASP A 48 -1.76 -15.16 -5.62
N ARG A 49 -2.22 -16.36 -5.25
CA ARG A 49 -3.44 -16.96 -5.82
C ARG A 49 -4.67 -16.83 -4.94
N PHE A 50 -4.55 -16.46 -3.66
CA PHE A 50 -5.72 -16.41 -2.80
C PHE A 50 -5.69 -15.22 -1.82
N ASP A 51 -6.75 -14.41 -1.89
CA ASP A 51 -7.07 -13.25 -1.06
C ASP A 51 -6.24 -11.96 -1.29
N HIS A 52 -6.38 -11.38 -2.50
CA HIS A 52 -5.76 -10.08 -2.84
C HIS A 52 -6.29 -8.93 -2.00
N SER A 53 -7.62 -8.86 -1.80
CA SER A 53 -8.24 -7.83 -0.97
C SER A 53 -7.75 -7.90 0.48
N GLY A 54 -7.68 -9.09 1.08
CA GLY A 54 -7.17 -9.26 2.44
C GLY A 54 -5.67 -9.01 2.56
N PHE A 55 -4.88 -9.27 1.51
CA PHE A 55 -3.48 -8.84 1.45
C PHE A 55 -3.37 -7.31 1.49
N MET A 56 -4.10 -6.61 0.63
CA MET A 56 -4.08 -5.15 0.57
C MET A 56 -4.63 -4.52 1.86
N GLU A 57 -5.68 -5.08 2.45
CA GLU A 57 -6.26 -4.59 3.72
C GLU A 57 -5.28 -4.70 4.89
N LYS A 58 -4.51 -5.79 4.95
CA LYS A 58 -3.45 -5.98 5.96
C LYS A 58 -2.30 -4.98 5.82
N ILE A 59 -2.16 -4.33 4.66
CA ILE A 59 -1.22 -3.21 4.44
C ILE A 59 -1.90 -1.89 4.78
N ARG A 60 -3.10 -1.64 4.25
CA ARG A 60 -3.84 -0.39 4.35
C ARG A 60 -4.13 0.02 5.79
N ALA A 61 -4.79 -0.85 6.57
CA ALA A 61 -5.31 -0.46 7.88
C ALA A 61 -4.21 0.04 8.85
N PRO A 62 -3.03 -0.62 8.96
CA PRO A 62 -1.94 -0.08 9.77
C PRO A 62 -1.35 1.24 9.26
N LEU A 63 -1.31 1.47 7.93
CA LEU A 63 -0.81 2.72 7.37
C LEU A 63 -1.78 3.88 7.63
N THR A 64 -3.09 3.62 7.62
CA THR A 64 -4.10 4.58 8.07
C THR A 64 -3.85 5.01 9.51
N LEU A 65 -3.64 4.05 10.42
CA LEU A 65 -3.31 4.36 11.81
C LEU A 65 -2.00 5.15 11.95
N ASP A 66 -0.95 4.75 11.23
CA ASP A 66 0.34 5.47 11.22
C ASP A 66 0.17 6.92 10.73
N ALA A 67 -0.70 7.15 9.74
CA ALA A 67 -1.04 8.48 9.23
C ALA A 67 -1.80 9.32 10.26
N GLU A 68 -2.70 8.73 11.04
CA GLU A 68 -3.46 9.42 12.08
C GLU A 68 -2.56 9.89 13.24
N VAL A 69 -1.62 9.05 13.66
CA VAL A 69 -0.78 9.34 14.84
C VAL A 69 0.46 10.18 14.53
N THR A 70 0.87 10.30 13.27
CA THR A 70 2.06 11.09 12.93
C THR A 70 1.77 12.60 12.97
N LEU A 71 2.74 13.35 13.52
CA LEU A 71 2.71 14.81 13.57
C LEU A 71 3.37 15.47 12.34
N ASP A 72 4.10 14.69 11.54
CA ASP A 72 4.76 15.20 10.34
C ASP A 72 3.80 15.23 9.15
N GLN A 73 3.61 16.39 8.54
CA GLN A 73 2.61 16.59 7.52
C GLN A 73 2.93 15.86 6.21
N ARG A 74 4.20 15.82 5.80
CA ARG A 74 4.62 15.13 4.57
C ARG A 74 4.51 13.62 4.73
N ARG A 75 4.95 13.10 5.88
CA ARG A 75 4.79 11.68 6.21
C ARG A 75 3.31 11.29 6.24
N LYS A 76 2.46 12.11 6.85
CA LYS A 76 1.00 11.91 6.87
C LYS A 76 0.41 11.89 5.47
N GLU A 77 0.79 12.85 4.63
CA GLU A 77 0.35 12.95 3.24
C GLU A 77 0.66 11.67 2.44
N PHE A 78 1.90 11.19 2.50
CA PHE A 78 2.29 9.96 1.81
C PHE A 78 1.52 8.74 2.33
N LEU A 79 1.48 8.54 3.65
CA LEU A 79 0.81 7.37 4.25
C LEU A 79 -0.69 7.34 3.94
N LYS A 80 -1.33 8.52 3.96
CA LYS A 80 -2.75 8.63 3.60
C LYS A 80 -2.96 8.35 2.11
N ALA A 81 -2.13 8.90 1.23
CA ALA A 81 -2.23 8.65 -0.21
C ALA A 81 -2.09 7.16 -0.55
N VAL A 82 -1.18 6.45 0.12
CA VAL A 82 -1.05 4.99 -0.02
C VAL A 82 -2.30 4.27 0.49
N ALA A 83 -2.83 4.65 1.65
CA ALA A 83 -4.02 4.01 2.21
C ALA A 83 -5.27 4.24 1.33
N ASP A 84 -5.43 5.43 0.78
CA ASP A 84 -6.53 5.79 -0.12
C ASP A 84 -6.40 5.00 -1.44
N ALA A 85 -5.20 4.94 -2.05
CA ALA A 85 -4.98 4.15 -3.28
C ALA A 85 -5.22 2.64 -3.08
N LEU A 86 -4.82 2.09 -1.93
CA LEU A 86 -5.12 0.70 -1.59
C LEU A 86 -6.63 0.46 -1.42
N GLN A 87 -7.36 1.42 -0.84
CA GLN A 87 -8.82 1.33 -0.72
C GLN A 87 -9.48 1.26 -2.09
N GLU A 88 -9.13 2.18 -3.00
CA GLU A 88 -9.65 2.23 -4.37
C GLU A 88 -9.37 0.91 -5.12
N ARG A 89 -8.18 0.36 -4.92
CA ARG A 89 -7.79 -0.91 -5.54
C ARG A 89 -8.54 -2.12 -4.96
N ILE A 90 -8.79 -2.14 -3.64
CA ILE A 90 -9.60 -3.16 -2.97
C ILE A 90 -11.04 -3.12 -3.48
N GLU A 91 -11.62 -1.93 -3.63
CA GLU A 91 -12.97 -1.74 -4.19
C GLU A 91 -13.04 -2.25 -5.63
N SER A 92 -12.03 -1.92 -6.45
CA SER A 92 -11.93 -2.41 -7.83
C SER A 92 -11.83 -3.94 -7.91
N GLU A 93 -11.12 -4.58 -6.98
CA GLU A 93 -11.01 -6.05 -6.92
C GLU A 93 -12.38 -6.69 -6.65
N ALA A 94 -13.17 -6.13 -5.74
CA ALA A 94 -14.52 -6.62 -5.43
C ALA A 94 -15.48 -6.51 -6.64
N ASP A 95 -15.35 -5.45 -7.43
CA ASP A 95 -16.13 -5.27 -8.66
C ASP A 95 -15.73 -6.30 -9.73
N THR A 96 -14.44 -6.61 -9.89
CA THR A 96 -14.00 -7.63 -10.85
C THR A 96 -14.43 -9.04 -10.46
N ALA A 97 -14.51 -9.36 -9.16
CA ALA A 97 -14.98 -10.65 -8.68
C ALA A 97 -16.49 -10.89 -8.90
N THR A 98 -17.27 -9.84 -9.19
CA THR A 98 -18.74 -9.92 -9.35
C THR A 98 -19.22 -9.96 -10.80
N VAL A 99 -18.33 -9.83 -11.81
CA VAL A 99 -18.71 -9.95 -13.22
C VAL A 99 -18.56 -11.41 -13.69
N PRO A 100 -19.66 -12.15 -13.97
CA PRO A 100 -19.54 -13.47 -14.56
C PRO A 100 -19.05 -13.32 -16.01
N ALA A 101 -18.04 -14.10 -16.37
CA ALA A 101 -17.59 -14.24 -17.75
C ALA A 101 -18.78 -14.62 -18.64
N SER A 102 -19.08 -13.78 -19.63
CA SER A 102 -20.09 -14.05 -20.66
C SER A 102 -19.52 -14.92 -21.77
#